data_AF-A0AAD2TMX0-F1
#
_entry.id   AF-A0AAD2TMX0-F1
#
_cell.length_a   1.000
_cell.length_b   1.000
_cell.length_c   1.000
_cell.angle_alpha   90.00
_cell.angle_beta   90.00
_cell.angle_gamma   90.00
#
_symmetry.space_group_name_H-M   'P 1'
#
loop_
_entity.id
_entity.type
_entity.pdbx_description
1 polymer ?
#
loop_
_entity_poly.entity_id
_entity_poly.type
_entity_poly.pdbx_seq_one_letter_code
_entity_poly.pdbx_strand_id
1 'polypeptide(L)' 'MLYKGVLYSTYEELQAIAEERLSKGEKKNFNKAQIGRYISDMGYLKRRIQINGVRKLYYFKSMNRP' A
#
# COMPACT_ATOMS: atom_id res chain seq x y z
N MET A 1 -7.29 -8.08 -0.35
CA MET A 1 -7.27 -9.49 -0.83
C MET A 1 -6.53 -10.39 0.17
N LEU A 2 -7.16 -11.47 0.65
CA LEU A 2 -6.52 -12.44 1.54
C LEU A 2 -5.77 -13.49 0.71
N TYR A 3 -4.46 -13.65 0.94
CA TYR A 3 -3.64 -14.66 0.26
C TYR A 3 -2.72 -15.36 1.25
N LYS A 4 -2.87 -16.68 1.37
CA LYS A 4 -2.09 -17.52 2.31
C LYS A 4 -2.08 -16.96 3.74
N GLY A 5 -3.25 -16.54 4.24
CA GLY A 5 -3.40 -16.00 5.59
C GLY A 5 -2.91 -14.56 5.80
N VAL A 6 -2.40 -13.89 4.76
CA VAL A 6 -1.94 -12.50 4.82
C VAL A 6 -2.87 -11.61 4.03
N LEU A 7 -3.28 -10.49 4.62
CA LEU A 7 -4.08 -9.47 3.95
C LEU A 7 -3.17 -8.59 3.08
N TYR A 8 -3.46 -8.56 1.79
CA TYR A 8 -2.79 -7.75 0.79
C TYR A 8 -3.70 -6.64 0.27
N SER A 9 -3.12 -5.48 -0.01
CA SER A 9 -3.75 -4.33 -0.65
C SER A 9 -3.04 -3.96 -1.95
N THR A 10 -3.74 -3.32 -2.87
CA THR A 10 -3.14 -2.75 -4.09
C THR A 10 -2.50 -1.39 -3.79
N TYR A 11 -1.75 -0.87 -4.77
CA TYR A 11 -1.24 0.50 -4.68
C TYR A 11 -2.39 1.52 -4.62
N GLU A 12 -3.44 1.34 -5.44
CA GLU A 12 -4.57 2.27 -5.53
C GLU A 12 -5.34 2.36 -4.21
N GLU A 13 -5.58 1.21 -3.57
CA GLU A 13 -6.22 1.14 -2.25
C GLU A 13 -5.42 1.92 -1.19
N LEU A 14 -4.09 1.76 -1.18
CA LEU A 14 -3.23 2.46 -0.23
C LEU A 14 -2.97 3.91 -0.61
N GLN A 15 -3.02 4.24 -1.89
CA GLN A 15 -2.88 5.60 -2.39
C GLN A 15 -4.03 6.47 -1.88
N ALA A 16 -5.29 6.00 -1.97
CA ALA A 16 -6.43 6.76 -1.47
C ALA A 16 -6.30 7.08 0.03
N ILE A 17 -5.90 6.10 0.84
CA ILE A 17 -5.67 6.28 2.28
C ILE A 17 -4.51 7.25 2.54
N ALA A 18 -3.42 7.12 1.78
CA ALA A 18 -2.26 7.99 1.90
C ALA A 18 -2.59 9.44 1.54
N GLU A 19 -3.31 9.65 0.44
CA GLU A 19 -3.76 10.97 -0.01
C GLU A 19 -4.66 11.62 1.03
N GLU A 20 -5.68 10.91 1.54
CA GLU A 20 -6.58 11.40 2.59
C GLU A 20 -5.81 11.80 3.87
N ARG A 21 -4.85 10.98 4.29
CA ARG A 21 -4.07 11.23 5.51
C ARG A 21 -3.07 12.36 5.35
N LEU A 22 -2.35 12.42 4.23
CA LEU A 22 -1.35 13.47 3.94
C LEU A 22 -2.02 14.81 3.66
N SER A 23 -3.18 14.80 3.03
CA SER A 23 -3.97 16.02 2.78
C SER A 23 -4.55 16.62 4.05
N LYS A 24 -4.76 15.83 5.12
CA LYS A 24 -5.58 16.23 6.28
C LYS A 24 -6.95 16.81 5.85
N GLY A 25 -7.49 16.35 4.71
CA GLY A 25 -8.71 16.88 4.11
C GLY A 25 -8.53 17.93 3.00
N GLU A 26 -7.32 18.42 2.73
CA GLU A 26 -7.03 19.35 1.61
C GLU A 26 -6.39 18.67 0.40
N LYS A 27 -7.10 18.60 -0.73
CA LYS A 27 -6.59 17.92 -1.94
C LYS A 27 -5.23 18.48 -2.38
N LYS A 28 -4.20 17.63 -2.35
CA LYS A 28 -2.83 17.96 -2.74
C LYS A 28 -2.35 16.96 -3.81
N ASN A 29 -1.66 17.47 -4.82
CA ASN A 29 -1.06 16.66 -5.88
C ASN A 29 0.22 15.98 -5.38
N PHE A 30 0.06 14.96 -4.54
CA PHE A 30 1.19 14.15 -4.07
C PHE A 30 1.73 13.29 -5.21
N ASN A 31 3.04 13.29 -5.38
CA ASN A 31 3.66 12.42 -6.36
C ASN A 31 3.79 10.98 -5.83
N LYS A 32 4.03 10.03 -6.74
CA LYS A 32 4.13 8.60 -6.44
C LYS A 32 5.21 8.27 -5.40
N ALA A 33 6.29 9.06 -5.34
CA ALA A 33 7.37 8.84 -4.38
C ALA A 33 6.95 9.24 -2.95
N GLN A 34 6.21 10.34 -2.80
CA GLN A 34 5.65 10.78 -1.51
C GLN A 34 4.66 9.76 -0.97
N ILE A 35 3.73 9.31 -1.81
CA ILE A 35 2.76 8.26 -1.45
C ILE A 35 3.48 6.97 -1.08
N GLY A 36 4.47 6.54 -1.88
CA GLY A 36 5.25 5.34 -1.61
C GLY A 36 6.02 5.39 -0.29
N ARG A 37 6.59 6.55 0.07
CA ARG A 37 7.26 6.75 1.36
C ARG A 37 6.26 6.65 2.51
N TYR A 38 5.14 7.35 2.42
CA TYR A 38 4.10 7.30 3.46
C TYR A 38 3.56 5.86 3.69
N ILE A 39 3.31 5.11 2.61
CA ILE A 39 2.89 3.71 2.68
C ILE A 39 3.94 2.85 3.42
N SER A 40 5.23 3.07 3.15
CA SER A 40 6.33 2.41 3.86
C SER A 40 6.42 2.83 5.33
N ASP A 41 6.15 4.10 5.64
CA ASP A 41 6.13 4.62 7.02
C ASP A 41 4.97 4.02 7.82
N MET A 42 3.81 3.77 7.18
CA MET A 42 2.69 3.01 7.75
C MET A 42 2.98 1.52 8.00
N GLY A 43 4.18 1.03 7.64
CA GLY A 43 4.61 -0.34 7.86
C GLY A 43 4.15 -1.33 6.79
N TYR A 44 3.75 -0.86 5.61
CA TYR A 44 3.46 -1.74 4.48
C TYR A 44 4.74 -2.15 3.75
N LEU A 45 4.85 -3.44 3.48
CA LEU A 45 5.87 -4.03 2.63
C LEU A 45 5.26 -4.46 1.29
N LYS A 46 6.06 -4.46 0.22
CA LYS A 46 5.61 -4.84 -1.12
C LYS A 46 6.05 -6.25 -1.50
N ARG A 47 5.15 -7.02 -2.13
CA ARG A 47 5.42 -8.38 -2.63
C ARG A 47 4.77 -8.60 -3.99
N ARG A 48 5.46 -9.25 -4.91
CA ARG A 48 4.84 -9.73 -6.16
C ARG A 48 4.13 -11.05 -5.88
N ILE A 49 2.86 -11.12 -6.23
CA ILE A 49 2.03 -12.33 -6.12
C ILE A 49 1.51 -12.67 -7.51
N GLN A 50 1.54 -13.96 -7.83
CA GLN A 50 0.94 -14.50 -9.04
C GLN A 50 -0.38 -15.17 -8.69
N ILE A 51 -1.45 -14.73 -9.34
CA ILE A 51 -2.82 -15.25 -9.16
C ILE A 51 -3.38 -15.47 -10.56
N ASN A 52 -3.89 -16.67 -10.85
CA ASN A 52 -4.48 -17.04 -12.14
C ASN A 52 -3.58 -16.68 -13.34
N GLY A 53 -2.27 -16.93 -13.21
CA GLY A 53 -1.28 -16.61 -14.26
C GLY A 53 -0.87 -15.14 -14.33
N VAL A 54 -1.52 -14.23 -13.60
CA VAL A 54 -1.22 -12.80 -13.60
C VAL A 54 -0.35 -12.45 -12.40
N ARG A 55 0.85 -11.92 -12.67
CA ARG A 55 1.79 -11.46 -11.64
C ARG A 55 1.61 -9.96 -11.37
N LYS A 56 1.13 -9.59 -10.19
CA LYS A 56 0.93 -8.19 -9.77
C LYS A 56 1.68 -7.88 -8.48
N LEU A 57 1.97 -6.60 -8.27
CA LEU A 57 2.57 -6.09 -7.04
C LEU A 57 1.45 -5.76 -6.04
N TYR A 58 1.58 -6.28 -4.84
CA TYR A 58 0.69 -6.01 -3.72
C TYR A 58 1.47 -5.55 -2.51
N TYR A 59 0.77 -4.94 -1.56
CA TYR A 59 1.30 -4.45 -0.29
C TYR A 59 0.66 -5.22 0.85
N PHE A 60 1.40 -5.49 1.92
CA PHE A 60 0.87 -6.12 3.12
C PHE A 60 1.44 -5.42 4.35
N LYS A 61 0.62 -5.31 5.40
CA LYS A 61 1.04 -4.69 6.64
C LYS A 61 1.95 -5.65 7.39
N SER A 62 3.20 -5.25 7.65
CA SER A 62 4.07 -6.00 8.55
C SER A 62 3.64 -5.69 9.98
N MET A 63 3.06 -6.67 10.68
CA MET A 63 2.70 -6.53 12.10
C MET A 63 3.92 -6.49 13.03
N ASN A 64 5.12 -6.71 12.49
CA ASN A 64 6.37 -6.74 13.23
C ASN A 64 7.30 -5.62 12.77
N ARG A 65 7.02 -4.37 13.17
CA ARG A 65 8.09 -3.39 13.38
C ARG A 65 8.28 -3.27 14.91
N PRO A 66 9.53 -3.31 15.40
CA PRO A 66 9.84 -3.12 16.82
C PRO A 66 9.41 -1.73 17.31
#